data_AF-A0AAE9YVV9-F1
#
_entry.id   AF-A0AAE9YVV9-F1
#
_cell.length_a   1.000
_cell.length_b   1.000
_cell.length_c   1.000
_cell.angle_alpha   90.00
_cell.angle_beta   90.00
_cell.angle_gamma   90.00
#
_symmetry.space_group_name_H-M   'P 1'
#
loop_
_entity.id
_entity.type
_entity.pdbx_description
1 polymer ?
#
loop_
_entity_poly.entity_id
_entity_poly.type
_entity_poly.pdbx_seq_one_letter_code
_entity_poly.pdbx_strand_id
1 'polypeptide(L)'
;MLDNLLFFLVFISQILLISYYFPQKVKRRTRYVFDNYPPKNYPKLYPKPLAAYEKGLRNFMAINHLILVLGFVLLAFYAMLSAEHPANKKVAEGLPIFFGLCQFVPFFLMEISGFKQVKLMRAANVSSTRKAELNPRHLFDFVSPVLVIATIVIYLAFILVELLLKEFSSGDTLVRISATILCNLLLGGILYWNLYGKKLDPYQSYQDRNRQIGFTIRSMFYISIALSLYLMALKTIAVFHLEHLEVILNSLYFQLIGAFSIFTTLRILDVRDINFDVYKKQDSAS
;
A
#
# COMPACT_ATOMS: atom_id res chain seq x y z
N MET A 1 19.75 12.62 -23.70
CA MET A 1 19.93 11.17 -24.01
C MET A 1 20.04 10.33 -22.75
N LEU A 2 20.91 10.68 -21.79
CA LEU A 2 21.04 9.98 -20.50
C LEU A 2 19.75 10.05 -19.67
N ASP A 3 19.07 11.20 -19.65
CA ASP A 3 17.83 11.38 -18.85
C ASP A 3 16.69 10.51 -19.37
N ASN A 4 16.56 10.38 -20.69
CA ASN A 4 15.59 9.48 -21.32
C ASN A 4 15.90 8.03 -20.97
N LEU A 5 17.18 7.61 -21.02
CA LEU A 5 17.59 6.27 -20.62
C LEU A 5 17.26 5.99 -19.15
N LEU A 6 17.56 6.95 -18.26
CA LEU A 6 17.27 6.84 -16.84
C LEU A 6 15.76 6.73 -16.58
N PHE A 7 14.96 7.55 -17.25
CA PHE A 7 13.50 7.43 -17.21
C PHE A 7 13.03 6.04 -17.64
N PHE A 8 13.47 5.54 -18.81
CA PHE A 8 13.09 4.22 -19.29
C PHE A 8 13.43 3.13 -18.28
N LEU A 9 14.64 3.15 -17.72
CA LEU A 9 15.07 2.17 -16.71
C LEU A 9 14.20 2.24 -15.45
N VAL A 10 13.96 3.42 -14.92
CA VAL A 10 13.18 3.60 -13.68
C VAL A 10 11.72 3.24 -13.91
N PHE A 11 11.14 3.59 -15.05
CA PHE A 11 9.75 3.29 -15.36
C PHE A 11 9.53 1.81 -15.67
N ILE A 12 10.46 1.16 -16.39
CA ILE A 12 10.46 -0.31 -16.55
C ILE A 12 10.56 -0.99 -15.19
N SER A 13 11.43 -0.50 -14.30
CA SER A 13 11.52 -1.00 -12.92
C SER A 13 10.17 -0.86 -12.20
N GLN A 14 9.49 0.29 -12.29
CA GLN A 14 8.16 0.48 -11.72
C GLN A 14 7.13 -0.51 -12.28
N ILE A 15 7.08 -0.69 -13.59
CA ILE A 15 6.19 -1.63 -14.28
C ILE A 15 6.41 -3.04 -13.74
N LEU A 16 7.65 -3.53 -13.76
CA LEU A 16 7.99 -4.88 -13.35
C LEU A 16 7.80 -5.10 -11.85
N LEU A 17 8.19 -4.14 -11.02
CA LEU A 17 8.13 -4.26 -9.56
C LEU A 17 6.66 -4.36 -9.08
N ILE A 18 5.82 -3.41 -9.50
CA ILE A 18 4.47 -3.26 -8.95
C ILE A 18 3.47 -4.18 -9.66
N SER A 19 3.57 -4.34 -10.98
CA SER A 19 2.59 -5.12 -11.76
C SER A 19 2.96 -6.59 -11.95
N TYR A 20 4.20 -6.99 -11.67
CA TYR A 20 4.63 -8.38 -11.79
C TYR A 20 5.21 -8.94 -10.48
N TYR A 21 6.28 -8.37 -9.95
CA TYR A 21 6.99 -8.93 -8.80
C TYR A 21 6.13 -8.99 -7.53
N PHE A 22 5.48 -7.89 -7.13
CA PHE A 22 4.60 -7.89 -5.95
C PHE A 22 3.38 -8.82 -6.10
N PRO A 23 2.62 -8.80 -7.21
CA PRO A 23 1.52 -9.74 -7.42
C PRO A 23 1.95 -11.20 -7.35
N GLN A 24 3.12 -11.56 -7.89
CA GLN A 24 3.65 -12.92 -7.80
C GLN A 24 3.96 -13.33 -6.37
N LYS A 25 4.50 -12.42 -5.55
CA LYS A 25 4.72 -12.69 -4.11
C LYS A 25 3.41 -12.91 -3.37
N VAL A 26 2.40 -12.08 -3.63
CA VAL A 26 1.05 -12.26 -3.07
C VAL A 26 0.48 -13.62 -3.49
N LYS A 27 0.51 -13.94 -4.79
CA LYS A 27 0.06 -15.24 -5.31
C LYS A 27 0.74 -16.43 -4.64
N ARG A 28 2.06 -16.38 -4.49
CA ARG A 28 2.83 -17.46 -3.84
C ARG A 28 2.41 -17.63 -2.38
N ARG A 29 2.24 -16.53 -1.66
CA ARG A 29 1.76 -16.55 -0.27
C ARG A 29 0.35 -17.12 -0.18
N THR A 30 -0.57 -16.69 -1.04
CA THR A 30 -1.94 -17.19 -1.05
C THR A 30 -2.01 -18.68 -1.39
N ARG A 31 -1.24 -19.15 -2.38
CA ARG A 31 -1.15 -20.59 -2.69
C ARG A 31 -0.61 -21.40 -1.53
N TYR A 32 0.45 -20.91 -0.87
CA TYR A 32 0.97 -21.55 0.32
C TYR A 32 -0.13 -21.77 1.38
N VAL A 33 -1.04 -20.79 1.56
CA VAL A 33 -2.16 -20.94 2.50
C VAL A 33 -3.14 -22.02 2.03
N PHE A 34 -3.49 -22.06 0.75
CA PHE A 34 -4.41 -23.08 0.21
C PHE A 34 -3.84 -24.50 0.34
N ASP A 35 -2.55 -24.65 0.08
CA ASP A 35 -1.88 -25.95 0.05
C ASP A 35 -1.65 -26.51 1.46
N ASN A 36 -1.31 -25.65 2.44
CA ASN A 36 -0.97 -26.07 3.81
C ASN A 36 -2.14 -25.99 4.80
N TYR A 37 -3.13 -25.13 4.53
CA TYR A 37 -4.28 -24.93 5.41
C TYR A 37 -5.59 -25.12 4.63
N PRO A 38 -5.91 -26.35 4.18
CA PRO A 38 -7.07 -26.61 3.34
C PRO A 38 -8.39 -26.49 4.13
N PRO A 39 -9.53 -26.19 3.46
CA PRO A 39 -10.84 -26.03 4.12
C PRO A 39 -11.30 -27.23 4.95
N LYS A 40 -10.86 -28.45 4.59
CA LYS A 40 -11.17 -29.68 5.33
C LYS A 40 -10.69 -29.61 6.79
N ASN A 41 -9.48 -29.06 7.00
CA ASN A 41 -8.84 -28.99 8.31
C ASN A 41 -9.06 -27.63 8.98
N TYR A 42 -9.20 -26.56 8.17
CA TYR A 42 -9.32 -25.17 8.63
C TYR A 42 -10.61 -24.49 8.12
N PRO A 43 -11.81 -25.02 8.43
CA PRO A 43 -13.06 -24.54 7.84
C PRO A 43 -13.38 -23.07 8.17
N LYS A 44 -12.95 -22.57 9.34
CA LYS A 44 -13.22 -21.19 9.79
C LYS A 44 -12.48 -20.14 8.95
N LEU A 45 -11.40 -20.53 8.27
CA LEU A 45 -10.65 -19.65 7.37
C LEU A 45 -11.41 -19.41 6.05
N TYR A 46 -12.34 -20.29 5.68
CA TYR A 46 -13.04 -20.30 4.40
C TYR A 46 -14.57 -20.28 4.57
N PRO A 47 -15.18 -19.12 4.84
CA PRO A 47 -16.63 -18.94 4.80
C PRO A 47 -17.26 -19.16 3.40
N LYS A 48 -16.45 -19.34 2.35
CA LYS A 48 -16.88 -19.69 0.99
C LYS A 48 -16.13 -20.94 0.51
N PRO A 49 -16.60 -21.60 -0.57
CA PRO A 49 -15.84 -22.67 -1.21
C PRO A 49 -14.48 -22.19 -1.72
N LEU A 50 -13.47 -23.08 -1.70
CA LEU A 50 -12.08 -22.76 -2.12
C LEU A 50 -12.02 -22.15 -3.53
N ALA A 51 -12.85 -22.66 -4.46
CA ALA A 51 -12.95 -22.17 -5.84
C ALA A 51 -13.25 -20.66 -5.94
N ALA A 52 -13.96 -20.07 -4.97
CA ALA A 52 -14.21 -18.63 -4.94
C ALA A 52 -12.92 -17.83 -4.69
N TYR A 53 -12.04 -18.32 -3.82
CA TYR A 53 -10.75 -17.69 -3.53
C TYR A 53 -9.77 -17.86 -4.68
N GLU A 54 -9.75 -19.03 -5.32
CA GLU A 54 -8.95 -19.28 -6.53
C GLU A 54 -9.38 -18.37 -7.68
N LYS A 55 -10.69 -18.19 -7.88
CA LYS A 55 -11.22 -17.22 -8.85
C LYS A 55 -10.79 -15.80 -8.51
N GLY A 56 -10.85 -15.40 -7.25
CA GLY A 56 -10.37 -14.10 -6.78
C GLY A 56 -8.89 -13.87 -7.09
N LEU A 57 -8.04 -14.86 -6.78
CA LEU A 57 -6.61 -14.82 -7.08
C LEU A 57 -6.33 -14.77 -8.58
N ARG A 58 -7.07 -15.54 -9.38
CA ARG A 58 -6.97 -15.51 -10.85
C ARG A 58 -7.33 -14.14 -11.41
N ASN A 59 -8.41 -13.53 -10.94
CA ASN A 59 -8.83 -12.19 -11.34
C ASN A 59 -7.78 -11.13 -10.94
N PHE A 60 -7.28 -11.19 -9.70
CA PHE A 60 -6.19 -10.32 -9.24
C PHE A 60 -4.96 -10.42 -10.15
N MET A 61 -4.55 -11.63 -10.51
CA MET A 61 -3.43 -11.82 -11.44
C MET A 61 -3.76 -11.31 -12.84
N ALA A 62 -4.97 -11.56 -13.36
CA ALA A 62 -5.37 -11.11 -14.70
C ALA A 62 -5.34 -9.57 -14.81
N ILE A 63 -5.86 -8.85 -13.82
CA ILE A 63 -5.83 -7.39 -13.80
C ILE A 63 -4.38 -6.89 -13.74
N ASN A 64 -3.52 -7.50 -12.91
CA ASN A 64 -2.10 -7.13 -12.84
C ASN A 64 -1.35 -7.38 -14.16
N HIS A 65 -1.63 -8.49 -14.86
CA HIS A 65 -1.04 -8.74 -16.19
C HIS A 65 -1.56 -7.75 -17.24
N LEU A 66 -2.84 -7.37 -17.18
CA LEU A 66 -3.39 -6.35 -18.07
C LEU A 66 -2.69 -4.99 -17.84
N ILE A 67 -2.49 -4.60 -16.58
CA ILE A 67 -1.77 -3.37 -16.22
C ILE A 67 -0.30 -3.47 -16.65
N LEU A 68 0.34 -4.64 -16.52
CA LEU A 68 1.71 -4.87 -16.98
C LEU A 68 1.83 -4.62 -18.50
N VAL A 69 0.94 -5.20 -19.30
CA VAL A 69 0.91 -5.01 -20.75
C VAL A 69 0.63 -3.55 -21.09
N LEU A 70 -0.35 -2.92 -20.42
CA LEU A 70 -0.64 -1.50 -20.59
C LEU A 70 0.58 -0.63 -20.30
N GLY A 71 1.36 -0.95 -19.26
CA GLY A 71 2.60 -0.24 -18.94
C GLY A 71 3.63 -0.26 -20.07
N PHE A 72 3.84 -1.42 -20.70
CA PHE A 72 4.74 -1.52 -21.85
C PHE A 72 4.19 -0.82 -23.10
N VAL A 73 2.87 -0.85 -23.33
CA VAL A 73 2.22 -0.09 -24.41
C VAL A 73 2.41 1.42 -24.21
N LEU A 74 2.18 1.91 -22.99
CA LEU A 74 2.40 3.31 -22.64
C LEU A 74 3.88 3.71 -22.80
N LEU A 75 4.80 2.82 -22.45
CA LEU A 75 6.22 3.05 -22.64
C LEU A 75 6.62 3.15 -24.11
N ALA A 76 6.10 2.25 -24.96
CA ALA A 76 6.33 2.29 -26.40
C ALA A 76 5.74 3.56 -27.02
N PHE A 77 4.52 3.95 -26.60
CA PHE A 77 3.88 5.17 -27.05
C PHE A 77 4.67 6.42 -26.64
N TYR A 78 5.16 6.46 -25.40
CA TYR A 78 6.04 7.54 -24.93
C TYR A 78 7.32 7.61 -25.76
N ALA A 79 7.97 6.47 -26.03
CA ALA A 79 9.19 6.41 -26.84
C ALA A 79 8.96 6.93 -28.27
N MET A 80 7.83 6.57 -28.90
CA MET A 80 7.46 7.07 -30.22
C MET A 80 7.24 8.59 -30.23
N LEU A 81 6.43 9.11 -29.29
CA LEU A 81 6.18 10.55 -29.20
C LEU A 81 7.44 11.37 -28.90
N SER A 82 8.34 10.81 -28.07
CA SER A 82 9.59 11.46 -27.69
C SER A 82 10.64 11.45 -28.81
N ALA A 83 10.50 10.56 -29.80
CA ALA A 83 11.37 10.54 -30.97
C ALA A 83 11.06 11.68 -31.97
N GLU A 84 9.82 12.16 -31.99
CA GLU A 84 9.35 13.19 -32.94
C GLU A 84 9.40 14.62 -32.39
N HIS A 85 9.59 14.80 -31.08
CA HIS A 85 9.55 16.11 -30.42
C HIS A 85 10.93 16.51 -29.86
N PRO A 86 11.32 17.81 -29.94
CA PRO A 86 12.52 18.28 -29.27
C PRO A 86 12.42 18.08 -27.74
N ALA A 87 13.55 17.74 -27.11
CA ALA A 87 13.67 17.32 -25.71
C ALA A 87 13.08 18.28 -24.65
N ASN A 88 12.71 19.49 -25.03
CA ASN A 88 12.24 20.56 -24.15
C ASN A 88 10.71 20.69 -24.08
N LYS A 89 9.93 19.79 -24.71
CA LYS A 89 8.47 19.78 -24.57
C LYS A 89 8.04 18.79 -23.49
N LYS A 90 7.13 19.24 -22.62
CA LYS A 90 6.44 18.48 -21.57
C LYS A 90 5.56 17.37 -22.17
N VAL A 91 6.16 16.33 -22.70
CA VAL A 91 5.41 15.19 -23.26
C VAL A 91 5.07 14.26 -22.10
N ALA A 92 3.78 14.21 -21.76
CA ALA A 92 3.18 13.21 -20.86
C ALA A 92 3.78 13.14 -19.44
N GLU A 93 4.12 14.28 -18.81
CA GLU A 93 4.66 14.35 -17.43
C GLU A 93 3.78 13.65 -16.39
N GLY A 94 2.45 13.66 -16.58
CA GLY A 94 1.50 12.99 -15.70
C GLY A 94 1.44 11.46 -15.84
N LEU A 95 2.04 10.88 -16.90
CA LEU A 95 1.90 9.46 -17.22
C LEU A 95 2.35 8.54 -16.08
N PRO A 96 3.52 8.73 -15.42
CA PRO A 96 3.92 7.87 -14.31
C PRO A 96 2.99 7.95 -13.11
N ILE A 97 2.40 9.12 -12.84
CA ILE A 97 1.48 9.30 -11.72
C ILE A 97 0.18 8.55 -12.00
N PHE A 98 -0.46 8.82 -13.14
CA PHE A 98 -1.72 8.15 -13.48
C PHE A 98 -1.53 6.64 -13.62
N PHE A 99 -0.46 6.20 -14.26
CA PHE A 99 -0.12 4.79 -14.36
C PHE A 99 0.15 4.18 -12.99
N GLY A 100 0.94 4.84 -12.14
CA GLY A 100 1.21 4.43 -10.76
C GLY A 100 -0.08 4.22 -9.97
N LEU A 101 -1.02 5.16 -10.01
CA LEU A 101 -2.34 5.01 -9.38
C LEU A 101 -3.10 3.78 -9.90
N CYS A 102 -3.13 3.57 -11.22
CA CYS A 102 -3.73 2.39 -11.83
C CYS A 102 -3.09 1.08 -11.33
N GLN A 103 -1.76 1.05 -11.14
CA GLN A 103 -1.05 -0.13 -10.63
C GLN A 103 -1.45 -0.53 -9.21
N PHE A 104 -1.91 0.40 -8.37
CA PHE A 104 -2.37 0.09 -7.01
C PHE A 104 -3.83 -0.38 -6.94
N VAL A 105 -4.63 -0.19 -8.00
CA VAL A 105 -6.05 -0.60 -8.04
C VAL A 105 -6.27 -2.07 -7.68
N PRO A 106 -5.53 -3.07 -8.21
CA PRO A 106 -5.71 -4.47 -7.83
C PRO A 106 -5.52 -4.73 -6.34
N PHE A 107 -4.59 -4.02 -5.70
CA PHE A 107 -4.31 -4.13 -4.27
C PHE A 107 -5.43 -3.53 -3.43
N PHE A 108 -5.98 -2.38 -3.85
CA PHE A 108 -7.16 -1.80 -3.18
C PHE A 108 -8.38 -2.71 -3.32
N LEU A 109 -8.63 -3.28 -4.50
CA LEU A 109 -9.73 -4.24 -4.70
C LEU A 109 -9.56 -5.48 -3.82
N MET A 110 -8.33 -5.98 -3.68
CA MET A 110 -8.00 -7.08 -2.78
C MET A 110 -8.33 -6.72 -1.32
N GLU A 111 -7.92 -5.54 -0.85
CA GLU A 111 -8.21 -5.07 0.52
C GLU A 111 -9.72 -4.94 0.78
N ILE A 112 -10.47 -4.33 -0.15
CA ILE A 112 -11.94 -4.23 -0.08
C ILE A 112 -12.59 -5.61 -0.01
N SER A 113 -12.07 -6.58 -0.77
CA SER A 113 -12.56 -7.97 -0.72
C SER A 113 -12.27 -8.63 0.62
N GLY A 114 -11.15 -8.30 1.27
CA GLY A 114 -10.78 -8.73 2.62
C GLY A 114 -11.81 -8.29 3.67
N PHE A 115 -12.27 -7.04 3.62
CA PHE A 115 -13.33 -6.58 4.53
C PHE A 115 -14.64 -7.38 4.37
N LYS A 116 -15.03 -7.68 3.12
CA LYS A 116 -16.22 -8.52 2.84
C LYS A 116 -16.03 -9.92 3.41
N GLN A 117 -14.85 -10.49 3.26
CA GLN A 117 -14.50 -11.81 3.78
C GLN A 117 -14.61 -11.86 5.31
N VAL A 118 -14.05 -10.86 6.00
CA VAL A 118 -14.10 -10.81 7.45
C VAL A 118 -15.54 -10.62 7.97
N LYS A 119 -16.37 -9.87 7.24
CA LYS A 119 -17.81 -9.77 7.53
C LYS A 119 -18.50 -11.14 7.45
N LEU A 120 -18.15 -11.97 6.47
CA LEU A 120 -18.69 -13.33 6.34
C LEU A 120 -18.20 -14.26 7.46
N MET A 121 -16.92 -14.18 7.84
CA MET A 121 -16.39 -14.93 8.98
C MET A 121 -17.12 -14.59 10.28
N ARG A 122 -17.43 -13.31 10.51
CA ARG A 122 -18.24 -12.89 11.66
C ARG A 122 -19.66 -13.45 11.61
N ALA A 123 -20.29 -13.46 10.44
CA ALA A 123 -21.64 -14.02 10.29
C ALA A 123 -21.67 -15.54 10.51
N ALA A 124 -20.60 -16.25 10.13
CA ALA A 124 -20.45 -17.68 10.35
C ALA A 124 -20.02 -18.04 11.80
N ASN A 125 -19.67 -17.04 12.62
CA ASN A 125 -19.18 -17.30 13.96
C ASN A 125 -20.32 -17.54 14.96
N VAL A 126 -20.48 -18.79 15.38
CA VAL A 126 -21.49 -19.24 16.35
C VAL A 126 -21.02 -19.17 17.82
N SER A 127 -19.82 -18.66 18.09
CA SER A 127 -19.29 -18.61 19.46
C SER A 127 -20.15 -17.74 20.38
N SER A 128 -20.69 -18.30 21.46
CA SER A 128 -21.52 -17.60 22.44
C SER A 128 -20.72 -16.70 23.40
N THR A 129 -19.42 -16.98 23.60
CA THR A 129 -18.56 -16.27 24.54
C THR A 129 -17.51 -15.43 23.83
N ARG A 130 -17.56 -14.11 24.06
CA ARG A 130 -16.56 -13.17 23.55
C ARG A 130 -15.32 -13.24 24.44
N LYS A 131 -14.31 -14.01 24.03
CA LYS A 131 -12.98 -13.96 24.67
C LYS A 131 -12.32 -12.64 24.31
N ALA A 132 -12.24 -11.73 25.28
CA ALA A 132 -11.52 -10.48 25.16
C ALA A 132 -10.33 -10.52 26.11
N GLU A 133 -9.12 -10.60 25.57
CA GLU A 133 -7.92 -10.27 26.34
C GLU A 133 -7.90 -8.75 26.51
N LEU A 134 -8.04 -8.31 27.77
CA LEU A 134 -8.13 -6.91 28.16
C LEU A 134 -6.73 -6.34 28.39
N ASN A 135 -5.93 -6.25 27.32
CA ASN A 135 -4.73 -5.41 27.35
C ASN A 135 -5.04 -4.08 26.65
N PRO A 136 -5.01 -2.95 27.37
CA PRO A 136 -5.14 -1.64 26.73
C PRO A 136 -4.01 -1.46 25.72
N ARG A 137 -4.35 -0.89 24.57
CA ARG A 137 -3.42 -0.67 23.45
C ARG A 137 -3.11 0.81 23.40
N HIS A 138 -1.86 1.16 23.63
CA HIS A 138 -1.36 2.52 23.51
C HIS A 138 -0.54 2.69 22.23
N LEU A 139 -0.45 3.93 21.74
CA LEU A 139 0.29 4.22 20.50
C LEU A 139 1.76 3.80 20.61
N PHE A 140 2.40 4.15 21.73
CA PHE A 140 3.83 3.93 21.94
C PHE A 140 4.21 2.48 22.24
N ASP A 141 3.22 1.58 22.40
CA ASP A 141 3.46 0.14 22.42
C ASP A 141 3.90 -0.38 21.04
N PHE A 142 3.57 0.37 19.99
CA PHE A 142 3.74 -0.04 18.59
C PHE A 142 4.72 0.81 17.79
N VAL A 143 4.96 2.05 18.22
CA VAL A 143 5.84 3.00 17.51
C VAL A 143 6.73 3.75 18.50
N SER A 144 7.99 3.97 18.11
CA SER A 144 8.90 4.75 18.94
C SER A 144 8.50 6.24 18.96
N PRO A 145 8.63 6.94 20.10
CA PRO A 145 8.42 8.38 20.17
C PRO A 145 9.27 9.16 19.15
N VAL A 146 10.48 8.67 18.86
CA VAL A 146 11.39 9.24 17.86
C VAL A 146 10.75 9.27 16.47
N LEU A 147 10.07 8.20 16.04
CA LEU A 147 9.43 8.18 14.71
C LEU A 147 8.26 9.17 14.64
N VAL A 148 7.51 9.34 15.73
CA VAL A 148 6.42 10.32 15.81
C VAL A 148 6.97 11.74 15.71
N ILE A 149 8.00 12.07 16.48
CA ILE A 149 8.67 13.38 16.44
C ILE A 149 9.24 13.63 15.06
N ALA A 150 9.94 12.67 14.46
CA ALA A 150 10.50 12.79 13.12
C ALA A 150 9.41 13.07 12.07
N THR A 151 8.24 12.42 12.18
CA THR A 151 7.11 12.66 11.28
C THR A 151 6.59 14.09 11.40
N ILE A 152 6.43 14.59 12.62
CA ILE A 152 5.99 15.98 12.87
C ILE A 152 7.01 16.97 12.32
N VAL A 153 8.30 16.76 12.61
CA VAL A 153 9.40 17.65 12.15
C VAL A 153 9.46 17.71 10.63
N ILE A 154 9.38 16.57 9.94
CA ILE A 154 9.40 16.50 8.47
C ILE A 154 8.16 17.17 7.88
N TYR A 155 6.99 16.99 8.49
CA TYR A 155 5.77 17.65 8.05
C TYR A 155 5.84 19.18 8.21
N LEU A 156 6.37 19.67 9.33
CA LEU A 156 6.61 21.10 9.54
C LEU A 156 7.65 21.64 8.54
N ALA A 157 8.70 20.89 8.26
CA ALA A 157 9.68 21.25 7.24
C ALA A 157 9.04 21.37 5.84
N PHE A 158 8.11 20.47 5.49
CA PHE A 158 7.32 20.57 4.26
C PHE A 158 6.52 21.88 4.21
N ILE A 159 5.80 22.23 5.28
CA ILE A 159 5.05 23.50 5.33
C ILE A 159 5.98 24.69 5.15
N LEU A 160 7.13 24.71 5.84
CA LEU A 160 8.11 25.79 5.72
C LEU A 160 8.63 25.92 4.29
N VAL A 161 8.98 24.81 3.64
CA VAL A 161 9.43 24.80 2.25
C VAL A 161 8.38 25.37 1.31
N GLU A 162 7.10 25.02 1.51
CA GLU A 162 6.02 25.57 0.69
C GLU A 162 5.83 27.07 0.85
N LEU A 163 5.97 27.58 2.07
CA LEU A 163 5.81 29.01 2.35
C LEU A 163 7.02 29.84 1.92
N LEU A 164 8.23 29.28 1.98
CA LEU A 164 9.47 29.97 1.65
C LEU A 164 9.76 29.99 0.15
N LEU A 165 9.46 28.90 -0.58
CA LEU A 165 9.72 28.81 -2.01
C LEU A 165 8.50 29.29 -2.81
N LYS A 166 8.55 30.52 -3.31
CA LYS A 166 7.44 31.18 -4.02
C LYS A 166 7.37 30.85 -5.52
N GLU A 167 7.31 29.56 -5.86
CA GLU A 167 7.15 29.11 -7.25
C GLU A 167 5.68 28.98 -7.68
N PHE A 168 4.81 28.62 -6.73
CA PHE A 168 3.40 28.37 -7.00
C PHE A 168 2.54 29.53 -6.55
N SER A 169 1.37 29.68 -7.20
CA SER A 169 0.38 30.66 -6.76
C SER A 169 -0.03 30.39 -5.30
N SER A 170 -0.52 31.44 -4.62
CA SER A 170 -1.04 31.28 -3.25
C SER A 170 -2.18 30.25 -3.18
N GLY A 171 -2.96 30.11 -4.26
CA GLY A 171 -4.03 29.11 -4.38
C GLY A 171 -3.50 27.67 -4.45
N ASP A 172 -2.50 27.41 -5.29
CA ASP A 172 -1.90 26.08 -5.43
C ASP A 172 -1.22 25.64 -4.13
N THR A 173 -0.50 26.55 -3.48
CA THR A 173 0.12 26.32 -2.17
C THR A 173 -0.94 25.92 -1.13
N LEU A 174 -2.08 26.62 -1.10
CA LEU A 174 -3.19 26.29 -0.21
C LEU A 174 -3.79 24.91 -0.50
N VAL A 175 -3.96 24.56 -1.79
CA VAL A 175 -4.47 23.24 -2.19
C VAL A 175 -3.51 22.13 -1.75
N ARG A 176 -2.20 22.28 -1.93
CA ARG A 176 -1.21 21.27 -1.53
C ARG A 176 -1.16 21.08 -0.02
N ILE A 177 -1.15 22.17 0.74
CA ILE A 177 -1.16 22.11 2.22
C ILE A 177 -2.46 21.45 2.70
N SER A 178 -3.62 21.90 2.21
CA SER A 178 -4.92 21.35 2.64
C SER A 178 -5.08 19.88 2.26
N ALA A 179 -4.66 19.46 1.06
CA ALA A 179 -4.66 18.06 0.65
C ALA A 179 -3.76 17.20 1.55
N THR A 180 -2.60 17.72 1.94
CA THR A 180 -1.66 17.00 2.83
C THR A 180 -2.19 16.89 4.25
N ILE A 181 -2.83 17.94 4.78
CA ILE A 181 -3.55 17.90 6.06
C ILE A 181 -4.62 16.81 6.00
N LEU A 182 -5.48 16.82 4.98
CA LEU A 182 -6.53 15.83 4.81
C LEU A 182 -5.98 14.41 4.75
N CYS A 183 -4.89 14.20 3.99
CA CYS A 183 -4.23 12.90 3.92
C CYS A 183 -3.73 12.45 5.30
N ASN A 184 -3.04 13.31 6.06
CA ASN A 184 -2.57 12.98 7.40
C ASN A 184 -3.71 12.73 8.39
N LEU A 185 -4.84 13.44 8.28
CA LEU A 185 -6.04 13.18 9.07
C LEU A 185 -6.64 11.81 8.74
N LEU A 186 -6.66 11.41 7.47
CA LEU A 186 -7.09 10.06 7.05
C LEU A 186 -6.16 8.98 7.62
N LEU A 187 -4.84 9.17 7.55
CA LEU A 187 -3.87 8.27 8.17
C LEU A 187 -4.09 8.18 9.70
N GLY A 188 -4.33 9.32 10.35
CA GLY A 188 -4.68 9.39 11.78
C GLY A 188 -5.99 8.66 12.11
N GLY A 189 -7.00 8.77 11.25
CA GLY A 189 -8.24 8.00 11.38
C GLY A 189 -8.02 6.50 11.28
N ILE A 190 -7.15 6.04 10.37
CA ILE A 190 -6.75 4.63 10.26
C ILE A 190 -5.99 4.18 11.51
N LEU A 191 -5.08 5.00 12.05
CA LEU A 191 -4.38 4.73 13.31
C LEU A 191 -5.36 4.54 14.46
N TYR A 192 -6.28 5.49 14.64
CA TYR A 192 -7.30 5.45 15.67
C TYR A 192 -8.19 4.20 15.54
N TRP A 193 -8.63 3.89 14.32
CA TRP A 193 -9.43 2.69 14.05
C TRP A 193 -8.66 1.41 14.41
N ASN A 194 -7.36 1.32 14.14
CA ASN A 194 -6.59 0.12 14.48
C ASN A 194 -6.37 -0.02 16.00
N LEU A 195 -6.07 1.09 16.69
CA LEU A 195 -5.84 1.10 18.14
C LEU A 195 -7.10 0.85 18.96
N TYR A 196 -8.23 1.46 18.60
CA TYR A 196 -9.46 1.42 19.41
C TYR A 196 -10.58 0.62 18.76
N GLY A 197 -10.46 0.28 17.47
CA GLY A 197 -11.47 -0.46 16.74
C GLY A 197 -11.64 -1.90 17.22
N LYS A 198 -12.81 -2.44 16.88
CA LYS A 198 -13.20 -3.82 17.18
C LYS A 198 -12.39 -4.79 16.33
N LYS A 199 -12.02 -5.93 16.93
CA LYS A 199 -11.36 -7.05 16.24
C LYS A 199 -12.16 -7.45 15.00
N LEU A 200 -11.57 -7.32 13.81
CA LEU A 200 -12.24 -7.60 12.54
C LEU A 200 -12.49 -9.10 12.40
N ASP A 201 -11.42 -9.89 12.34
CA ASP A 201 -11.51 -11.35 12.28
C ASP A 201 -11.88 -11.91 13.65
N PRO A 202 -13.01 -12.65 13.80
CA PRO A 202 -13.40 -13.19 15.10
C PRO A 202 -12.42 -14.23 15.66
N TYR A 203 -11.71 -14.96 14.80
CA TYR A 203 -10.85 -16.10 15.17
C TYR A 203 -9.39 -15.71 15.37
N GLN A 204 -8.89 -14.67 14.69
CA GLN A 204 -7.49 -14.22 14.73
C GLN A 204 -6.86 -14.23 16.14
N SER A 205 -5.64 -14.73 16.31
CA SER A 205 -4.99 -14.71 17.63
C SER A 205 -4.69 -13.27 18.11
N TYR A 206 -4.58 -13.06 19.42
CA TYR A 206 -4.23 -11.74 19.97
C TYR A 206 -2.83 -11.28 19.51
N GLN A 207 -1.87 -12.19 19.47
CA GLN A 207 -0.49 -11.92 19.03
C GLN A 207 -0.46 -11.48 17.56
N ASP A 208 -1.15 -12.21 16.68
CA ASP A 208 -1.23 -11.86 15.25
C ASP A 208 -1.89 -10.50 15.04
N ARG A 209 -2.95 -10.22 15.81
CA ARG A 209 -3.63 -8.93 15.77
C ARG A 209 -2.70 -7.79 16.20
N ASN A 210 -1.96 -7.95 17.29
CA ASN A 210 -1.02 -6.93 17.76
C ASN A 210 0.12 -6.71 16.77
N ARG A 211 0.65 -7.78 16.15
CA ARG A 211 1.68 -7.68 15.12
C ARG A 211 1.16 -6.92 13.89
N GLN A 212 -0.07 -7.21 13.45
CA GLN A 212 -0.73 -6.49 12.36
C GLN A 212 -0.95 -5.01 12.70
N ILE A 213 -1.48 -4.71 13.89
CA ILE A 213 -1.67 -3.32 14.35
C ILE A 213 -0.34 -2.58 14.37
N GLY A 214 0.71 -3.18 14.96
CA GLY A 214 2.02 -2.56 15.03
C GLY A 214 2.64 -2.31 13.67
N PHE A 215 2.43 -3.21 12.71
CA PHE A 215 2.81 -2.98 11.32
C PHE A 215 2.04 -1.81 10.69
N THR A 216 0.71 -1.80 10.79
CA THR A 216 -0.14 -0.74 10.23
C THR A 216 0.23 0.63 10.81
N ILE A 217 0.42 0.71 12.13
CA ILE A 217 0.76 1.96 12.82
C ILE A 217 2.07 2.54 12.29
N ARG A 218 3.14 1.76 12.29
CA ARG A 218 4.45 2.19 11.77
C ARG A 218 4.36 2.61 10.30
N SER A 219 3.59 1.88 9.50
CA SER A 219 3.41 2.19 8.08
C SER A 219 2.73 3.54 7.86
N MET A 220 1.76 3.95 8.68
CA MET A 220 1.11 5.26 8.55
C MET A 220 2.12 6.42 8.75
N PHE A 221 3.02 6.29 9.73
CA PHE A 221 4.08 7.30 9.95
C PHE A 221 5.07 7.34 8.78
N TYR A 222 5.53 6.19 8.29
CA TYR A 222 6.42 6.14 7.12
C TYR A 222 5.76 6.71 5.85
N ILE A 223 4.47 6.45 5.62
CA ILE A 223 3.72 7.01 4.49
C ILE A 223 3.62 8.54 4.62
N SER A 224 3.34 9.06 5.81
CA SER A 224 3.30 10.50 6.08
C SER A 224 4.65 11.18 5.80
N ILE A 225 5.75 10.58 6.27
CA ILE A 225 7.11 11.04 5.99
C ILE A 225 7.39 11.02 4.48
N ALA A 226 7.13 9.88 3.82
CA ALA A 226 7.40 9.72 2.39
C ALA A 226 6.61 10.72 1.54
N LEU A 227 5.33 10.95 1.85
CA LEU A 227 4.49 11.94 1.17
C LEU A 227 5.06 13.36 1.34
N SER A 228 5.43 13.74 2.55
CA SER A 228 5.98 15.08 2.85
C SER A 228 7.29 15.32 2.09
N LEU A 229 8.20 14.35 2.12
CA LEU A 229 9.48 14.42 1.39
C LEU A 229 9.28 14.47 -0.13
N TYR A 230 8.34 13.68 -0.65
CA TYR A 230 8.00 13.68 -2.07
C TYR A 230 7.47 15.03 -2.53
N LEU A 231 6.53 15.63 -1.79
CA LEU A 231 5.97 16.94 -2.13
C LEU A 231 7.02 18.06 -2.07
N MET A 232 7.92 18.00 -1.07
CA MET A 232 9.09 18.88 -1.01
C MET A 232 9.98 18.72 -2.24
N ALA A 233 10.34 17.49 -2.59
CA ALA A 233 11.20 17.21 -3.75
C ALA A 233 10.57 17.70 -5.07
N LEU A 234 9.25 17.51 -5.26
CA LEU A 234 8.52 18.06 -6.40
C LEU A 234 8.60 19.59 -6.45
N LYS A 235 8.41 20.27 -5.32
CA LYS A 235 8.52 21.73 -5.24
C LYS A 235 9.93 22.18 -5.60
N THR A 236 10.95 21.51 -5.06
CA THR A 236 12.35 21.78 -5.37
C THR A 236 12.65 21.61 -6.85
N ILE A 237 12.17 20.52 -7.48
CA ILE A 237 12.33 20.29 -8.91
C ILE A 237 11.73 21.44 -9.74
N ALA A 238 10.53 21.90 -9.39
CA ALA A 238 9.89 23.03 -10.06
C ALA A 238 10.71 24.32 -9.93
N VAL A 239 11.13 24.68 -8.71
CA VAL A 239 11.91 25.90 -8.41
C VAL A 239 13.25 25.93 -9.16
N PHE A 240 13.92 24.79 -9.31
CA PHE A 240 15.20 24.70 -10.01
C PHE A 240 15.06 24.39 -11.51
N HIS A 241 13.84 24.38 -12.05
CA HIS A 241 13.52 24.05 -13.45
C HIS A 241 14.10 22.69 -13.90
N LEU A 242 14.08 21.69 -13.00
CA LEU A 242 14.59 20.33 -13.25
C LEU A 242 13.47 19.38 -13.70
N GLU A 243 12.55 19.85 -14.54
CA GLU A 243 11.27 19.20 -14.88
C GLU A 243 11.43 17.75 -15.39
N HIS A 244 12.54 17.47 -16.08
CA HIS A 244 12.89 16.11 -16.52
C HIS A 244 13.04 15.09 -15.36
N LEU A 245 13.40 15.54 -14.15
CA LEU A 245 13.50 14.68 -12.96
C LEU A 245 12.14 14.37 -12.35
N GLU A 246 11.09 15.14 -12.65
CA GLU A 246 9.76 14.94 -12.08
C GLU A 246 9.23 13.53 -12.42
N VAL A 247 9.37 13.15 -13.68
CA VAL A 247 8.91 11.86 -14.22
C VAL A 247 9.64 10.68 -13.53
N ILE A 248 10.94 10.86 -13.26
CA ILE A 248 11.76 9.89 -12.53
C ILE A 248 11.35 9.82 -11.06
N LEU A 249 11.19 10.98 -10.40
CA LEU A 249 10.78 11.08 -9.01
C LEU A 249 9.42 10.43 -8.77
N ASN A 250 8.45 10.69 -9.64
CA ASN A 250 7.11 10.08 -9.59
C ASN A 250 7.23 8.55 -9.63
N SER A 251 8.05 8.02 -10.53
CA SER A 251 8.22 6.59 -10.69
C SER A 251 8.92 5.94 -9.50
N LEU A 252 9.93 6.61 -8.93
CA LEU A 252 10.61 6.17 -7.71
C LEU A 252 9.69 6.22 -6.49
N TYR A 253 8.84 7.24 -6.40
CA TYR A 253 7.88 7.39 -5.30
C TYR A 253 6.90 6.21 -5.23
N PHE A 254 6.31 5.80 -6.35
CA PHE A 254 5.41 4.64 -6.37
C PHE A 254 6.14 3.33 -6.07
N GLN A 255 7.38 3.16 -6.54
CA GLN A 255 8.21 2.01 -6.17
C GLN A 255 8.49 1.96 -4.68
N LEU A 256 8.83 3.10 -4.08
CA LEU A 256 9.09 3.25 -2.65
C LEU A 256 7.83 2.92 -1.83
N ILE A 257 6.67 3.49 -2.19
CA ILE A 257 5.40 3.16 -1.54
C ILE A 257 5.09 1.69 -1.67
N GLY A 258 5.23 1.11 -2.86
CA GLY A 258 4.98 -0.31 -3.10
C GLY A 258 5.90 -1.21 -2.27
N ALA A 259 7.18 -0.87 -2.17
CA ALA A 259 8.15 -1.58 -1.34
C ALA A 259 7.80 -1.48 0.16
N PHE A 260 7.57 -0.27 0.67
CA PHE A 260 7.26 -0.09 2.08
C PHE A 260 5.91 -0.71 2.47
N SER A 261 4.90 -0.61 1.61
CA SER A 261 3.59 -1.21 1.87
C SER A 261 3.62 -2.72 1.66
N ILE A 262 3.79 -3.20 0.42
CA ILE A 262 3.56 -4.59 0.05
C ILE A 262 4.72 -5.48 0.48
N PHE A 263 5.96 -5.13 0.15
CA PHE A 263 7.11 -5.98 0.48
C PHE A 263 7.31 -6.09 2.00
N THR A 264 7.22 -4.99 2.73
CA THR A 264 7.32 -5.01 4.19
C THR A 264 6.16 -5.79 4.82
N THR A 265 4.92 -5.65 4.31
CA THR A 265 3.78 -6.47 4.77
C THR A 265 4.07 -7.97 4.60
N LEU A 266 4.60 -8.35 3.44
CA LEU A 266 4.88 -9.75 3.12
C LEU A 266 6.00 -10.35 3.99
N ARG A 267 6.95 -9.52 4.45
CA ARG A 267 8.06 -9.95 5.31
C ARG A 267 7.73 -9.88 6.80
N ILE A 268 7.12 -8.80 7.25
CA ILE A 268 6.77 -8.59 8.66
C ILE A 268 5.58 -9.45 9.05
N LEU A 269 4.63 -9.72 8.16
CA LEU A 269 3.54 -10.66 8.41
C LEU A 269 3.81 -11.94 7.63
N ASP A 270 4.95 -12.61 7.86
CA ASP A 270 5.23 -13.89 7.24
C ASP A 270 4.08 -14.86 7.56
N VAL A 271 3.61 -15.56 6.54
CA VAL A 271 2.53 -16.53 6.66
C VAL A 271 2.87 -17.66 7.63
N ARG A 272 4.16 -17.97 7.79
CA ARG A 272 4.62 -19.04 8.69
C ARG A 272 4.49 -18.69 10.16
N ASP A 273 4.46 -17.41 10.48
CA ASP A 273 4.36 -16.94 11.87
C ASP A 273 2.90 -16.75 12.31
N ILE A 274 1.94 -16.88 11.40
CA ILE A 274 0.52 -16.71 11.71
C ILE A 274 0.00 -17.98 12.39
N ASN A 275 -0.68 -17.81 13.53
CA ASN A 275 -1.31 -18.93 14.20
C ASN A 275 -2.59 -19.35 13.46
N PHE A 276 -2.48 -20.34 12.58
CA PHE A 276 -3.62 -20.89 11.86
C PHE A 276 -4.48 -21.86 12.69
N ASP A 277 -4.03 -22.31 13.86
CA ASP A 277 -4.76 -23.30 14.67
C ASP A 277 -6.10 -22.76 15.17
N VAL A 278 -6.22 -21.44 15.34
CA VAL A 278 -7.49 -20.78 15.69
C VAL A 278 -8.60 -21.01 14.65
N TYR A 279 -8.24 -21.39 13.41
CA TYR A 279 -9.20 -21.67 12.34
C TYR A 279 -9.52 -23.17 12.19
N LYS A 280 -8.88 -24.05 12.96
CA LYS A 280 -9.19 -25.49 12.93
C LYS A 280 -10.65 -25.72 13.33
N LYS A 281 -11.19 -26.82 12.80
CA LYS A 281 -12.45 -27.38 13.30
C LYS A 281 -12.24 -27.66 14.80
N GLN A 282 -13.13 -27.16 15.66
CA GLN A 282 -13.14 -27.64 17.03
C GLN A 282 -13.62 -29.08 16.96
N ASP A 283 -12.79 -30.01 17.42
CA ASP A 283 -13.30 -31.32 17.77
C ASP A 283 -14.39 -31.08 18.82
N SER A 284 -15.60 -31.52 18.50
CA SER A 284 -16.66 -31.65 19.49
C SER A 284 -16.09 -32.50 20.61
N ALA A 285 -15.69 -31.86 21.71
CA ALA A 285 -15.37 -32.54 22.94
C ALA A 285 -16.59 -33.40 23.29
N SER A 286 -16.43 -34.70 23.11
CA SER A 286 -17.20 -35.77 23.75
C SER A 286 -17.12 -35.65 25.25
#